data_AF-A0A257UQ95-F1
#
_entry.id   AF-A0A257UQ95-F1
#
_cell.length_a   1.000
_cell.length_b   1.000
_cell.length_c   1.000
_cell.angle_alpha   90.00
_cell.angle_beta   90.00
_cell.angle_gamma   90.00
#
_symmetry.space_group_name_H-M   'P 1'
#
loop_
_entity.id
_entity.type
_entity.pdbx_description
1 polymer ?
#
loop_
_entity_poly.entity_id
_entity_poly.type
_entity_poly.pdbx_seq_one_letter_code
_entity_poly.pdbx_strand_id
1 'polypeptide(L)'
;MTRRNLHPQFGLMHIPKCGGTQLMTEIEAFLRPLQRVEGWDLSQTGGVIPDRSIHLEIGQEGGRVGGIYVSPAALPAKGDMVAGHFARSSLLARYPDIKIMSILREPQSRVLSHWFYLRDYSDETLSEFGNWASHLAIARQPLRVFLTTPSIACLTDNVITRMLLWPNELIPQDDFIDERADQMLLDQALARLAELDFVDIIENDAMRSRLLMWLGAVWGQTFWSKLERRLNGPPRGNPNEARPPLFGERRPMSDELGEGGAALLATRSRLDAVLWRHVASTLPDRDRFLASERAYLDRACARYDRLLTAA
;
A
#
# COMPACT_ATOMS: atom_id res chain seq x y z
N MET A 1 22.02 -20.28 -8.87
CA MET A 1 22.06 -19.54 -7.59
C MET A 1 20.85 -20.00 -6.76
N THR A 2 21.05 -20.46 -5.53
CA THR A 2 20.05 -21.23 -4.74
C THR A 2 19.06 -20.34 -3.97
N ARG A 3 17.77 -20.72 -3.95
CA ARG A 3 16.73 -20.17 -3.06
C ARG A 3 16.99 -20.60 -1.61
N ARG A 4 16.43 -19.87 -0.63
CA ARG A 4 16.73 -20.07 0.80
C ARG A 4 15.50 -19.91 1.68
N ASN A 5 15.48 -20.66 2.78
CA ASN A 5 14.55 -20.39 3.86
C ASN A 5 15.03 -19.17 4.66
N LEU A 6 14.14 -18.22 4.92
CA LEU A 6 14.42 -17.01 5.68
C LEU A 6 14.01 -17.22 7.13
N HIS A 7 14.98 -17.17 8.03
CA HIS A 7 14.76 -17.16 9.48
C HIS A 7 15.50 -15.97 10.09
N PRO A 8 14.80 -15.02 10.74
CA PRO A 8 13.33 -14.92 10.81
C PRO A 8 12.66 -14.72 9.43
N GLN A 9 11.35 -15.01 9.32
CA GLN A 9 10.58 -14.73 8.10
C GLN A 9 10.57 -13.22 7.80
N PHE A 10 10.42 -12.88 6.53
CA PHE A 10 10.30 -11.50 6.08
C PHE A 10 8.85 -11.14 5.73
N GLY A 11 8.34 -10.06 6.31
CA GLY A 11 7.01 -9.52 6.05
C GLY A 11 7.09 -8.13 5.42
N LEU A 12 6.48 -7.94 4.25
CA LEU A 12 6.21 -6.61 3.71
C LEU A 12 4.72 -6.31 3.84
N MET A 13 4.39 -5.45 4.81
CA MET A 13 3.09 -4.80 4.92
C MET A 13 2.99 -3.72 3.84
N HIS A 14 2.66 -4.13 2.61
CA HIS A 14 2.64 -3.24 1.45
C HIS A 14 1.38 -2.37 1.48
N ILE A 15 1.52 -1.08 1.73
CA ILE A 15 0.40 -0.13 1.59
C ILE A 15 0.21 0.18 0.09
N PRO A 16 -1.03 0.10 -0.44
CA PRO A 16 -1.28 0.38 -1.84
C PRO A 16 -0.76 1.75 -2.27
N LYS A 17 -0.05 1.75 -3.41
CA LYS A 17 0.52 2.93 -4.09
C LYS A 17 1.67 3.63 -3.35
N CYS A 18 2.32 2.91 -2.44
CA CYS A 18 3.59 3.31 -1.81
C CYS A 18 4.83 2.69 -2.49
N GLY A 19 4.74 2.37 -3.79
CA GLY A 19 5.88 1.86 -4.58
C GLY A 19 6.27 0.40 -4.32
N GLY A 20 5.46 -0.37 -3.60
CA GLY A 20 5.86 -1.69 -3.14
C GLY A 20 6.01 -2.74 -4.24
N THR A 21 5.37 -2.64 -5.42
CA THR A 21 5.53 -3.66 -6.48
C THR A 21 6.98 -3.81 -6.96
N GLN A 22 7.64 -2.68 -7.26
CA GLN A 22 9.04 -2.68 -7.67
C GLN A 22 9.93 -3.12 -6.51
N LEU A 23 9.66 -2.60 -5.31
CA LEU A 23 10.43 -2.93 -4.11
C LEU A 23 10.35 -4.42 -3.76
N MET A 24 9.17 -5.04 -3.85
CA MET A 24 8.96 -6.47 -3.67
C MET A 24 9.81 -7.29 -4.62
N THR A 25 9.84 -6.91 -5.90
CA THR A 25 10.64 -7.59 -6.93
C THR A 25 12.12 -7.52 -6.61
N GLU A 26 12.59 -6.36 -6.16
CA GLU A 26 13.98 -6.13 -5.78
C GLU A 26 14.37 -6.89 -4.50
N ILE A 27 13.52 -6.88 -3.48
CA ILE A 27 13.70 -7.63 -2.23
C ILE A 27 13.67 -9.13 -2.49
N GLU A 28 12.74 -9.63 -3.31
CA GLU A 28 12.69 -11.05 -3.66
C GLU A 28 13.95 -11.47 -4.42
N ALA A 29 14.40 -10.65 -5.38
CA ALA A 29 15.64 -10.90 -6.10
C ALA A 29 16.87 -10.93 -5.18
N PHE A 30 16.81 -10.20 -4.06
CA PHE A 30 17.81 -10.14 -3.00
C PHE A 30 17.75 -11.36 -2.07
N LEU A 31 16.65 -11.52 -1.34
CA LEU A 31 16.45 -12.53 -0.29
C LEU A 31 16.34 -13.93 -0.88
N ARG A 32 15.79 -14.06 -2.09
CA ARG A 32 15.54 -15.33 -2.79
C ARG A 32 14.82 -16.35 -1.91
N PRO A 33 13.62 -15.98 -1.42
CA PRO A 33 12.86 -16.86 -0.55
C PRO A 33 12.59 -18.20 -1.25
N LEU A 34 12.56 -19.27 -0.46
CA LEU A 34 12.15 -20.59 -0.95
C LEU A 34 10.65 -20.60 -1.21
N GLN A 35 9.87 -19.98 -0.30
CA GLN A 35 8.43 -19.80 -0.45
C GLN A 35 8.03 -18.33 -0.32
N ARG A 36 7.44 -17.79 -1.39
CA ARG A 36 6.82 -16.46 -1.42
C ARG A 36 5.31 -16.60 -1.27
N VAL A 37 4.74 -15.83 -0.37
CA VAL A 37 3.30 -15.65 -0.19
C VAL A 37 2.96 -14.22 -0.61
N GLU A 38 2.01 -14.10 -1.53
CA GLU A 38 1.47 -12.82 -1.98
C GLU A 38 -0.05 -12.85 -1.99
N GLY A 39 -0.65 -11.70 -1.72
CA GLY A 39 -2.08 -11.49 -1.73
C GLY A 39 -2.49 -10.37 -0.78
N TRP A 40 -3.76 -10.37 -0.41
CA TRP A 40 -4.38 -9.36 0.44
C TRP A 40 -5.16 -10.05 1.56
N ASP A 41 -5.49 -9.32 2.62
CA ASP A 41 -6.51 -9.76 3.57
C ASP A 41 -7.72 -8.83 3.54
N LEU A 42 -8.66 -9.08 4.46
CA LEU A 42 -9.92 -8.35 4.54
C LEU A 42 -9.77 -6.86 4.89
N SER A 43 -8.58 -6.40 5.31
CA SER A 43 -8.33 -4.97 5.53
C SER A 43 -8.46 -4.15 4.24
N GLN A 44 -8.23 -4.77 3.07
CA GLN A 44 -8.31 -4.10 1.77
C GLN A 44 -9.66 -4.22 1.09
N THR A 45 -10.50 -5.15 1.51
CA THR A 45 -11.83 -5.32 0.92
C THR A 45 -12.93 -4.80 1.83
N GLY A 46 -12.59 -4.30 3.02
CA GLY A 46 -13.59 -3.88 4.00
C GLY A 46 -14.47 -5.07 4.42
N GLY A 47 -13.85 -6.22 4.69
CA GLY A 47 -14.59 -7.44 5.06
C GLY A 47 -15.34 -8.12 3.92
N VAL A 48 -15.53 -7.48 2.77
CA VAL A 48 -16.19 -8.08 1.61
C VAL A 48 -15.32 -9.22 1.08
N ILE A 49 -15.93 -10.39 0.89
CA ILE A 49 -15.29 -11.54 0.25
C ILE A 49 -15.83 -11.61 -1.17
N PRO A 50 -14.98 -11.43 -2.20
CA PRO A 50 -15.37 -11.63 -3.59
C PRO A 50 -15.93 -13.03 -3.80
N ASP A 51 -17.03 -13.14 -4.55
CA ASP A 51 -17.63 -14.42 -4.95
C ASP A 51 -16.88 -15.09 -6.12
N ARG A 52 -15.99 -14.35 -6.79
CA ARG A 52 -15.09 -14.83 -7.84
C ARG A 52 -13.66 -14.38 -7.57
N SER A 53 -12.72 -15.21 -8.00
CA SER A 53 -11.29 -15.06 -7.72
C SER A 53 -10.49 -14.60 -8.93
N ILE A 54 -9.64 -13.58 -8.70
CA ILE A 54 -8.47 -13.20 -9.50
C ILE A 54 -7.60 -14.44 -9.78
N HIS A 55 -7.12 -14.54 -11.02
CA HIS A 55 -6.16 -15.52 -11.50
C HIS A 55 -4.85 -15.53 -10.68
N LEU A 56 -4.83 -16.29 -9.59
CA LEU A 56 -3.64 -16.89 -9.00
C LEU A 56 -4.00 -18.36 -8.74
N GLU A 57 -3.81 -19.20 -9.76
CA GLU A 57 -3.90 -20.66 -9.65
C GLU A 57 -2.85 -21.19 -8.66
N ILE A 58 -3.14 -21.12 -7.36
CA ILE A 58 -2.53 -21.97 -6.35
C ILE A 58 -3.64 -22.38 -5.37
N GLY A 59 -4.18 -23.58 -5.61
CA GLY A 59 -4.90 -24.44 -4.66
C GLY A 59 -6.19 -23.88 -4.06
N GLN A 60 -7.32 -24.50 -4.40
CA GLN A 60 -8.59 -24.33 -3.67
C GLN A 60 -8.58 -24.92 -2.24
N GLU A 61 -7.48 -25.55 -1.82
CA GLU A 61 -7.30 -26.04 -0.45
C GLU A 61 -6.68 -24.93 0.42
N GLY A 62 -7.51 -24.25 1.23
CA GLY A 62 -6.98 -23.38 2.30
C GLY A 62 -7.70 -22.07 2.62
N GLY A 63 -8.89 -21.79 2.08
CA GLY A 63 -9.63 -20.56 2.43
C GLY A 63 -9.09 -19.28 1.78
N ARG A 64 -8.54 -19.41 0.56
CA ARG A 64 -8.09 -18.31 -0.30
C ARG A 64 -9.08 -18.10 -1.45
N VAL A 65 -9.54 -16.86 -1.65
CA VAL A 65 -10.40 -16.49 -2.78
C VAL A 65 -9.73 -15.34 -3.53
N GLY A 66 -9.21 -15.59 -4.73
CA GLY A 66 -8.71 -14.51 -5.61
C GLY A 66 -7.50 -13.77 -5.08
N GLY A 67 -6.60 -14.46 -4.38
CA GLY A 67 -5.49 -13.79 -3.70
C GLY A 67 -5.84 -13.19 -2.34
N ILE A 68 -7.10 -13.24 -1.92
CA ILE A 68 -7.55 -12.75 -0.61
C ILE A 68 -7.54 -13.89 0.40
N TYR A 69 -6.91 -13.64 1.54
CA TYR A 69 -6.86 -14.54 2.69
C TYR A 69 -7.89 -14.05 3.72
N VAL A 70 -8.96 -14.82 3.91
CA VAL A 70 -10.08 -14.43 4.77
C VAL A 70 -9.77 -14.56 6.27
N SER A 71 -8.67 -15.23 6.62
CA SER A 71 -8.16 -15.33 7.99
C SER A 71 -6.65 -15.51 8.01
N PRO A 72 -5.96 -15.21 9.12
CA PRO A 72 -4.53 -15.47 9.26
C PRO A 72 -4.17 -16.95 9.07
N ALA A 73 -5.05 -17.87 9.47
CA ALA A 73 -4.82 -19.32 9.33
C ALA A 73 -4.80 -19.78 7.85
N ALA A 74 -5.46 -19.04 6.95
CA ALA A 74 -5.47 -19.32 5.51
C ALA A 74 -4.11 -19.01 4.85
N LEU A 75 -3.26 -18.19 5.47
CA LEU A 75 -1.91 -17.94 4.98
C LEU A 75 -1.07 -19.24 5.07
N PRO A 76 -0.21 -19.56 4.08
CA PRO A 76 0.61 -20.76 4.11
C PRO A 76 1.57 -20.82 5.30
N ALA A 77 1.64 -21.94 6.04
CA ALA A 77 2.46 -22.05 7.26
C ALA A 77 3.96 -21.85 7.03
N LYS A 78 4.44 -22.15 5.82
CA LYS A 78 5.86 -22.17 5.46
C LYS A 78 6.27 -20.97 4.60
N GLY A 79 5.51 -19.86 4.65
CA GLY A 79 5.86 -18.63 3.95
C GLY A 79 7.12 -17.98 4.55
N ASP A 80 8.23 -17.99 3.80
CA ASP A 80 9.49 -17.39 4.25
C ASP A 80 9.53 -15.88 3.95
N MET A 81 8.88 -15.48 2.84
CA MET A 81 8.61 -14.09 2.49
C MET A 81 7.11 -13.92 2.26
N VAL A 82 6.48 -13.02 3.01
CA VAL A 82 5.06 -12.69 2.92
C VAL A 82 4.96 -11.23 2.54
N ALA A 83 4.47 -10.94 1.33
CA ALA A 83 4.47 -9.59 0.80
C ALA A 83 3.15 -9.31 0.10
N GLY A 84 2.46 -8.26 0.53
CA GLY A 84 1.14 -7.96 0.01
C GLY A 84 0.37 -6.99 0.89
N HIS A 85 -0.90 -6.82 0.60
CA HIS A 85 -1.76 -5.90 1.32
C HIS A 85 -2.42 -6.61 2.51
N PHE A 86 -1.56 -6.97 3.47
CA PHE A 86 -1.94 -7.62 4.72
C PHE A 86 -1.95 -6.62 5.85
N ALA A 87 -2.92 -6.72 6.76
CA ALA A 87 -2.85 -6.03 8.03
C ALA A 87 -1.70 -6.56 8.89
N ARG A 88 -1.16 -5.70 9.76
CA ARG A 88 -0.10 -6.08 10.69
C ARG A 88 -0.50 -7.27 11.57
N SER A 89 -1.73 -7.27 12.08
CA SER A 89 -2.25 -8.33 12.93
C SER A 89 -2.29 -9.68 12.22
N SER A 90 -2.67 -9.71 10.93
CA SER A 90 -2.73 -10.93 10.13
C SER A 90 -1.34 -11.56 9.95
N LEU A 91 -0.32 -10.74 9.71
CA LEU A 91 1.06 -11.21 9.62
C LEU A 91 1.54 -11.80 10.94
N LEU A 92 1.35 -11.10 12.07
CA LEU A 92 1.82 -11.55 13.38
C LEU A 92 1.04 -12.76 13.91
N ALA A 93 -0.26 -12.82 13.67
CA ALA A 93 -1.08 -13.97 14.06
C ALA A 93 -0.64 -15.24 13.34
N ARG A 94 -0.16 -15.13 12.09
CA ARG A 94 0.33 -16.28 11.33
C ARG A 94 1.80 -16.60 11.60
N TYR A 95 2.63 -15.57 11.71
CA TYR A 95 4.08 -15.66 11.82
C TYR A 95 4.55 -14.78 13.00
N PRO A 96 4.52 -15.28 14.24
CA PRO A 96 4.78 -14.45 15.42
C PRO A 96 6.17 -13.77 15.44
N ASP A 97 7.18 -14.40 14.83
CA ASP A 97 8.56 -13.92 14.80
C ASP A 97 8.93 -13.19 13.50
N ILE A 98 7.95 -12.90 12.63
CA ILE A 98 8.19 -12.25 11.33
C ILE A 98 8.76 -10.84 11.50
N LYS A 99 9.74 -10.51 10.66
CA LYS A 99 10.30 -9.16 10.56
C LYS A 99 9.48 -8.33 9.58
N ILE A 100 8.70 -7.39 10.11
CA ILE A 100 7.75 -6.61 9.32
C ILE A 100 8.37 -5.28 8.92
N MET A 101 8.33 -5.01 7.62
CA MET A 101 8.60 -3.68 7.09
C MET A 101 7.38 -3.06 6.41
N SER A 102 7.36 -1.74 6.33
CA SER A 102 6.42 -0.98 5.50
C SER A 102 7.06 0.28 4.93
N ILE A 103 6.52 0.77 3.83
CA ILE A 103 6.93 2.04 3.21
C ILE A 103 5.68 2.90 3.11
N LEU A 104 5.76 4.13 3.61
CA LEU A 104 4.68 5.10 3.52
C LEU A 104 4.90 6.02 2.30
N ARG A 105 3.85 6.73 1.92
CA ARG A 105 3.87 7.80 0.91
C ARG A 105 3.05 8.96 1.45
N GLU A 106 3.31 10.17 0.98
CA GLU A 106 2.46 11.32 1.30
C GLU A 106 0.98 10.93 1.04
N PRO A 107 0.11 10.97 2.07
CA PRO A 107 -1.18 10.26 2.01
C PRO A 107 -2.15 10.76 0.94
N GLN A 108 -2.20 12.07 0.66
CA GLN A 108 -3.10 12.60 -0.37
C GLN A 108 -2.62 12.19 -1.77
N SER A 109 -1.31 12.27 -2.02
CA SER A 109 -0.66 11.76 -3.23
C SER A 109 -0.89 10.27 -3.42
N ARG A 110 -0.90 9.49 -2.33
CA ARG A 110 -1.22 8.06 -2.36
C ARG A 110 -2.68 7.82 -2.78
N VAL A 111 -3.64 8.55 -2.22
CA VAL A 111 -5.07 8.45 -2.59
C VAL A 111 -5.28 8.79 -4.06
N LEU A 112 -4.72 9.91 -4.54
CA LEU A 112 -4.78 10.29 -5.96
C LEU A 112 -4.19 9.22 -6.86
N SER A 113 -3.03 8.67 -6.46
CA SER A 113 -2.40 7.58 -7.20
C SER A 113 -3.23 6.30 -7.23
N HIS A 114 -4.08 6.07 -6.22
CA HIS A 114 -4.92 4.89 -6.13
C HIS A 114 -6.15 5.04 -7.00
N TRP A 115 -6.84 6.18 -6.89
CA TRP A 115 -7.95 6.56 -7.76
C TRP A 115 -7.57 6.41 -9.23
N PHE A 116 -6.44 7.01 -9.62
CA PHE A 116 -5.96 6.96 -11.00
C PHE A 116 -5.65 5.53 -11.50
N TYR A 117 -5.12 4.69 -10.60
CA TYR A 117 -4.78 3.31 -10.92
C TYR A 117 -6.02 2.44 -11.12
N LEU A 118 -6.99 2.52 -10.22
CA LEU A 118 -8.23 1.73 -10.30
C LEU A 118 -9.10 2.17 -11.48
N ARG A 119 -9.03 3.45 -11.85
CA ARG A 119 -9.74 4.01 -12.99
C ARG A 119 -9.34 3.38 -14.34
N ASP A 120 -8.14 2.83 -14.42
CA ASP A 120 -7.62 2.18 -15.63
C ASP A 120 -8.06 0.71 -15.76
N TYR A 121 -8.76 0.15 -14.77
CA TYR A 121 -9.25 -1.23 -14.86
C TYR A 121 -10.31 -1.35 -15.95
N SER A 122 -10.12 -2.29 -16.87
CA SER A 122 -11.11 -2.64 -17.90
C SER A 122 -12.27 -3.44 -17.30
N ASP A 123 -13.34 -3.62 -18.06
CA ASP A 123 -14.47 -4.45 -17.61
C ASP A 123 -14.04 -5.91 -17.41
N GLU A 124 -13.13 -6.40 -18.25
CA GLU A 124 -12.50 -7.71 -18.09
C GLU A 124 -11.75 -7.78 -16.77
N THR A 125 -10.87 -6.82 -16.47
CA THR A 125 -10.15 -6.76 -15.19
C THR A 125 -11.11 -6.67 -14.01
N LEU A 126 -12.14 -5.82 -14.08
CA LEU A 126 -13.13 -5.68 -13.02
C LEU A 126 -13.89 -6.99 -12.79
N SER A 127 -14.23 -7.73 -13.85
CA SER A 127 -14.97 -8.98 -13.74
C SER A 127 -14.25 -10.06 -12.91
N GLU A 128 -12.92 -9.97 -12.80
CA GLU A 128 -12.10 -10.86 -11.96
C GLU A 128 -12.33 -10.65 -10.45
N PHE A 129 -12.92 -9.50 -10.06
CA PHE A 129 -13.24 -9.16 -8.67
C PHE A 129 -14.67 -9.52 -8.26
N GLY A 130 -15.44 -10.17 -9.14
CA GLY A 130 -16.79 -10.66 -8.82
C GLY A 130 -17.72 -9.55 -8.32
N ASN A 131 -18.43 -9.79 -7.23
CA ASN A 131 -19.33 -8.83 -6.59
C ASN A 131 -18.62 -7.51 -6.16
N TRP A 132 -17.32 -7.54 -5.89
CA TRP A 132 -16.54 -6.36 -5.50
C TRP A 132 -16.15 -5.47 -6.68
N ALA A 133 -16.32 -5.95 -7.91
CA ALA A 133 -16.10 -5.18 -9.14
C ALA A 133 -16.85 -3.84 -9.14
N SER A 134 -18.09 -3.85 -8.65
CA SER A 134 -18.94 -2.65 -8.58
C SER A 134 -18.37 -1.58 -7.66
N HIS A 135 -17.68 -1.98 -6.59
CA HIS A 135 -17.01 -1.08 -5.66
C HIS A 135 -15.79 -0.45 -6.34
N LEU A 136 -14.95 -1.26 -6.99
CA LEU A 136 -13.76 -0.77 -7.70
C LEU A 136 -14.10 0.15 -8.87
N ALA A 137 -15.20 -0.12 -9.57
CA ALA A 137 -15.69 0.69 -10.69
C ALA A 137 -16.02 2.14 -10.30
N ILE A 138 -16.22 2.44 -9.01
CA ILE A 138 -16.40 3.81 -8.51
C ILE A 138 -15.21 4.71 -8.89
N ALA A 139 -14.01 4.16 -9.06
CA ALA A 139 -12.85 4.93 -9.50
C ALA A 139 -13.00 5.55 -10.91
N ARG A 140 -13.94 5.06 -11.73
CA ARG A 140 -14.29 5.66 -13.03
C ARG A 140 -15.16 6.91 -12.92
N GLN A 141 -15.71 7.19 -11.74
CA GLN A 141 -16.47 8.39 -11.44
C GLN A 141 -15.53 9.57 -11.11
N PRO A 142 -16.03 10.82 -11.10
CA PRO A 142 -15.28 11.98 -10.65
C PRO A 142 -14.65 11.75 -9.28
N LEU A 143 -13.48 12.36 -9.03
CA LEU A 143 -12.69 12.16 -7.81
C LEU A 143 -13.53 12.39 -6.55
N ARG A 144 -14.40 13.41 -6.55
CA ARG A 144 -15.31 13.68 -5.44
C ARG A 144 -16.18 12.47 -5.09
N VAL A 145 -16.77 11.81 -6.08
CA VAL A 145 -17.61 10.60 -5.85
C VAL A 145 -16.76 9.48 -5.24
N PHE A 146 -15.55 9.28 -5.76
CA PHE A 146 -14.61 8.31 -5.21
C PHE A 146 -14.23 8.60 -3.75
N LEU A 147 -14.05 9.87 -3.38
CA LEU A 147 -13.70 10.27 -2.00
C LEU A 147 -14.88 10.26 -1.03
N THR A 148 -16.12 10.29 -1.52
CA THR A 148 -17.32 10.35 -0.69
C THR A 148 -18.10 9.05 -0.62
N THR A 149 -17.71 8.01 -1.36
CA THR A 149 -18.44 6.74 -1.36
C THR A 149 -17.97 5.82 -0.22
N PRO A 150 -18.83 5.50 0.78
CA PRO A 150 -18.44 4.70 1.94
C PRO A 150 -17.96 3.29 1.58
N SER A 151 -18.57 2.66 0.58
CA SER A 151 -18.31 1.27 0.21
C SER A 151 -16.91 0.98 -0.34
N ILE A 152 -16.08 2.01 -0.51
CA ILE A 152 -14.64 1.91 -0.86
C ILE A 152 -13.73 2.60 0.16
N ALA A 153 -14.25 2.92 1.36
CA ALA A 153 -13.49 3.56 2.43
C ALA A 153 -12.24 2.77 2.82
N CYS A 154 -12.28 1.43 2.74
CA CYS A 154 -11.11 0.56 2.96
C CYS A 154 -9.92 0.85 2.02
N LEU A 155 -10.15 1.49 0.86
CA LEU A 155 -9.11 1.85 -0.12
C LEU A 155 -8.73 3.33 -0.11
N THR A 156 -9.53 4.18 0.55
CA THR A 156 -9.42 5.64 0.49
C THR A 156 -9.15 6.29 1.84
N ASP A 157 -9.83 5.84 2.90
CA ASP A 157 -9.91 6.50 4.19
C ASP A 157 -8.89 5.94 5.18
N ASN A 158 -7.83 6.70 5.44
CA ASN A 158 -6.78 6.41 6.41
C ASN A 158 -6.23 4.97 6.30
N VAL A 159 -5.90 4.56 5.07
CA VAL A 159 -5.50 3.19 4.73
C VAL A 159 -4.29 2.70 5.55
N ILE A 160 -3.32 3.57 5.86
CA ILE A 160 -2.17 3.19 6.70
C ILE A 160 -2.66 2.81 8.09
N THR A 161 -3.51 3.66 8.67
CA THR A 161 -4.15 3.44 9.97
C THR A 161 -4.97 2.15 9.98
N ARG A 162 -5.77 1.91 8.93
CA ARG A 162 -6.56 0.66 8.78
C ARG A 162 -5.66 -0.57 8.75
N MET A 163 -4.59 -0.58 7.96
CA MET A 163 -3.71 -1.75 7.87
C MET A 163 -2.93 -2.02 9.18
N LEU A 164 -2.59 -0.97 9.93
CA LEU A 164 -1.91 -1.12 11.22
C LEU A 164 -2.84 -1.69 12.31
N LEU A 165 -4.11 -1.31 12.28
CA LEU A 165 -5.05 -1.56 13.38
C LEU A 165 -6.12 -2.62 13.08
N TRP A 166 -6.26 -3.07 11.83
CA TRP A 166 -7.27 -4.06 11.47
C TRP A 166 -7.07 -5.39 12.22
N PRO A 167 -8.14 -6.07 12.67
CA PRO A 167 -9.50 -5.54 12.84
C PRO A 167 -9.57 -4.63 14.09
N ASN A 168 -10.30 -3.53 14.01
CA ASN A 168 -10.56 -2.63 15.14
C ASN A 168 -12.03 -2.22 15.12
N GLU A 169 -12.72 -2.26 16.26
CA GLU A 169 -14.16 -1.95 16.37
C GLU A 169 -14.51 -0.51 15.99
N LEU A 170 -13.54 0.42 16.09
CA LEU A 170 -13.71 1.83 15.73
C LEU A 170 -13.45 2.10 14.24
N ILE A 171 -12.99 1.09 13.50
CA ILE A 171 -12.73 1.17 12.06
C ILE A 171 -13.84 0.39 11.36
N PRO A 172 -14.90 1.05 10.89
CA PRO A 172 -15.97 0.37 10.17
C PRO A 172 -15.44 -0.27 8.90
N GLN A 173 -16.03 -1.40 8.51
CA GLN A 173 -15.56 -2.18 7.36
C GLN A 173 -15.85 -1.48 6.03
N ASP A 174 -17.05 -0.90 5.91
CA ASP A 174 -17.66 -0.33 4.70
C ASP A 174 -18.06 1.14 4.85
N ASP A 175 -17.47 1.84 5.81
CA ASP A 175 -17.70 3.27 6.06
C ASP A 175 -16.40 3.99 6.45
N PHE A 176 -16.47 5.31 6.54
CA PHE A 176 -15.40 6.19 6.98
C PHE A 176 -15.21 6.16 8.49
N ILE A 177 -13.97 6.34 8.95
CA ILE A 177 -13.66 6.47 10.38
C ILE A 177 -14.26 7.78 10.93
N ASP A 178 -15.04 7.69 12.02
CA ASP A 178 -15.59 8.84 12.75
C ASP A 178 -14.44 9.67 13.38
N GLU A 179 -14.43 10.98 13.14
CA GLU A 179 -13.44 11.92 13.66
C GLU A 179 -13.35 11.91 15.19
N ARG A 180 -14.42 11.52 15.90
CA ARG A 180 -14.42 11.37 17.36
C ARG A 180 -13.47 10.28 17.85
N ALA A 181 -13.12 9.32 17.00
CA ALA A 181 -12.20 8.23 17.32
C ALA A 181 -10.72 8.57 17.02
N ASP A 182 -10.44 9.73 16.41
CA ASP A 182 -9.13 10.06 15.84
C ASP A 182 -7.98 9.93 16.84
N GLN A 183 -8.11 10.55 18.03
CA GLN A 183 -7.03 10.54 19.02
C GLN A 183 -6.69 9.11 19.47
N MET A 184 -7.71 8.31 19.80
CA MET A 184 -7.52 6.93 20.25
C MET A 184 -6.91 6.05 19.15
N LEU A 185 -7.35 6.23 17.90
CA LEU A 185 -6.80 5.49 16.77
C LEU A 185 -5.35 5.92 16.46
N LEU A 186 -5.03 7.21 16.56
CA LEU A 186 -3.68 7.71 16.38
C LEU A 186 -2.72 7.15 17.42
N ASP A 187 -3.10 7.14 18.70
CA ASP A 187 -2.27 6.61 19.78
C ASP A 187 -1.95 5.13 19.54
N GLN A 188 -2.97 4.34 19.17
CA GLN A 188 -2.79 2.94 18.82
C GLN A 188 -1.93 2.75 17.57
N ALA A 189 -2.20 3.51 16.50
CA ALA A 189 -1.48 3.37 15.24
C ALA A 189 -0.01 3.76 15.37
N LEU A 190 0.31 4.83 16.11
CA LEU A 190 1.69 5.22 16.41
C LEU A 190 2.42 4.14 17.20
N ALA A 191 1.77 3.53 18.20
CA ALA A 191 2.35 2.41 18.94
C ALA A 191 2.64 1.22 18.00
N ARG A 192 1.70 0.83 17.13
CA ARG A 192 1.91 -0.27 16.17
C ARG A 192 2.93 0.04 15.09
N LEU A 193 3.05 1.29 14.68
CA LEU A 193 4.04 1.76 13.73
C LEU A 193 5.46 1.67 14.31
N ALA A 194 5.63 2.02 15.59
CA ALA A 194 6.90 1.89 16.31
C ALA A 194 7.33 0.44 16.54
N GLU A 195 6.38 -0.51 16.51
CA GLU A 195 6.64 -1.95 16.59
C GLU A 195 7.07 -2.57 15.24
N LEU A 196 7.10 -1.82 14.13
CA LEU A 196 7.62 -2.34 12.86
C LEU A 196 9.15 -2.39 12.88
N ASP A 197 9.74 -3.46 12.35
CA ASP A 197 11.20 -3.63 12.30
C ASP A 197 11.87 -2.65 11.31
N PHE A 198 11.13 -2.21 10.30
CA PHE A 198 11.57 -1.16 9.38
C PHE A 198 10.40 -0.35 8.84
N VAL A 199 10.50 0.98 8.93
CA VAL A 199 9.57 1.90 8.28
C VAL A 199 10.33 3.08 7.69
N ASP A 200 9.94 3.49 6.49
CA ASP A 200 10.48 4.66 5.81
C ASP A 200 9.41 5.28 4.90
N ILE A 201 9.73 6.37 4.23
CA ILE A 201 8.84 7.04 3.26
C ILE A 201 9.43 6.93 1.86
N ILE A 202 8.57 6.80 0.84
CA ILE A 202 9.03 6.71 -0.57
C ILE A 202 9.68 8.01 -1.05
N GLU A 203 9.36 9.12 -0.40
CA GLU A 203 9.93 10.44 -0.68
C GLU A 203 11.38 10.60 -0.22
N ASN A 204 11.91 9.66 0.58
CA ASN A 204 13.27 9.70 1.09
C ASN A 204 14.24 9.07 0.08
N ASP A 205 15.11 9.90 -0.52
CA ASP A 205 16.10 9.42 -1.51
C ASP A 205 17.07 8.38 -0.92
N ALA A 206 17.30 8.39 0.40
CA ALA A 206 18.16 7.45 1.10
C ALA A 206 17.42 6.16 1.55
N MET A 207 16.10 6.05 1.31
CA MET A 207 15.28 4.91 1.75
C MET A 207 15.82 3.57 1.25
N ARG A 208 16.29 3.51 0.00
CA ARG A 208 16.90 2.30 -0.57
C ARG A 208 18.16 1.88 0.18
N SER A 209 19.08 2.81 0.43
CA SER A 209 20.32 2.52 1.18
C SER A 209 20.02 2.08 2.63
N ARG A 210 19.03 2.71 3.27
CA ARG A 210 18.58 2.35 4.63
C ARG A 210 17.97 0.96 4.68
N LEU A 211 17.10 0.64 3.73
CA LEU A 211 16.52 -0.70 3.59
C LEU A 211 17.62 -1.75 3.45
N LEU A 212 18.63 -1.48 2.60
CA LEU A 212 19.74 -2.40 2.41
C LEU A 212 20.54 -2.66 3.68
N MET A 213 20.86 -1.59 4.42
CA MET A 213 21.55 -1.71 5.70
C MET A 213 20.75 -2.57 6.69
N TRP A 214 19.43 -2.33 6.80
CA TRP A 214 18.57 -3.11 7.68
C TRP A 214 18.47 -4.58 7.25
N LEU A 215 18.21 -4.85 5.97
CA LEU A 215 18.18 -6.21 5.42
C LEU A 215 19.48 -6.97 5.69
N GLY A 216 20.63 -6.31 5.53
CA GLY A 216 21.94 -6.90 5.81
C GLY A 216 22.21 -7.12 7.30
N ALA A 217 21.67 -6.28 8.18
CA ALA A 217 21.77 -6.46 9.62
C ALA A 217 20.95 -7.67 10.09
N VAL A 218 19.80 -7.94 9.48
CA VAL A 218 18.91 -9.05 9.87
C VAL A 218 19.34 -10.39 9.25
N TRP A 219 19.62 -10.44 7.95
CA TRP A 219 19.91 -11.71 7.24
C TRP A 219 21.39 -11.92 6.86
N GLY A 220 22.29 -10.98 7.21
CA GLY A 220 23.74 -11.12 7.11
C GLY A 220 24.40 -10.53 5.85
N GLN A 221 25.74 -10.54 5.82
CA GLN A 221 26.56 -9.81 4.84
C GLN A 221 26.99 -10.59 3.58
N THR A 222 26.68 -11.88 3.43
CA THR A 222 27.15 -12.69 2.30
C THR A 222 26.49 -12.37 0.94
N PHE A 223 25.80 -11.24 0.82
CA PHE A 223 24.87 -10.92 -0.26
C PHE A 223 25.21 -9.64 -1.07
N TRP A 224 26.21 -8.86 -0.65
CA TRP A 224 26.34 -7.44 -1.04
C TRP A 224 26.72 -7.15 -2.50
N SER A 225 27.69 -7.86 -3.09
CA SER A 225 28.36 -7.40 -4.32
C SER A 225 27.50 -7.46 -5.61
N LYS A 226 26.38 -8.19 -5.59
CA LYS A 226 25.43 -8.26 -6.73
C LYS A 226 24.19 -7.37 -6.54
N LEU A 227 23.85 -7.07 -5.29
CA LEU A 227 22.67 -6.30 -4.93
C LEU A 227 22.93 -4.80 -5.01
N GLU A 228 24.04 -4.34 -4.43
CA GLU A 228 24.44 -2.94 -4.45
C GLU A 228 24.51 -2.44 -5.91
N ARG A 229 25.05 -3.28 -6.80
CA ARG A 229 25.10 -3.02 -8.25
C ARG A 229 23.72 -3.00 -8.94
N ARG A 230 22.73 -3.71 -8.40
CA ARG A 230 21.36 -3.74 -8.96
C ARG A 230 20.50 -2.59 -8.47
N LEU A 231 20.65 -2.18 -7.22
CA LEU A 231 19.86 -1.10 -6.62
C LEU A 231 20.46 0.29 -6.86
N ASN A 232 21.79 0.37 -7.00
CA ASN A 232 22.47 1.59 -7.45
C ASN A 232 22.51 1.68 -8.99
N GLY A 233 22.04 0.66 -9.69
CA GLY A 233 21.81 0.72 -11.13
C GLY A 233 20.53 1.49 -11.45
N PRO A 234 20.39 2.04 -12.67
CA PRO A 234 19.15 2.66 -13.09
C PRO A 234 18.00 1.65 -12.92
N PRO A 235 16.82 2.08 -12.41
CA PRO A 235 15.70 1.19 -12.15
C PRO A 235 15.38 0.37 -13.40
N ARG A 236 15.47 -0.96 -13.29
CA ARG A 236 15.15 -1.88 -14.39
C ARG A 236 13.68 -2.24 -14.31
N GLY A 237 12.91 -1.62 -15.20
CA GLY A 237 11.50 -1.86 -15.37
C GLY A 237 10.95 -0.73 -16.21
N ASN A 238 9.86 -0.98 -16.93
CA ASN A 238 9.06 0.16 -17.39
C ASN A 238 8.71 0.91 -16.09
N PRO A 239 9.10 2.19 -15.93
CA PRO A 239 8.61 2.93 -14.78
C PRO A 239 7.09 2.73 -14.76
N ASN A 240 6.51 2.54 -13.57
CA ASN A 240 5.05 2.55 -13.40
C ASN A 240 4.55 3.96 -13.71
N GLU A 241 4.71 4.34 -14.98
CA GLU A 241 4.21 5.53 -15.61
C GLU A 241 2.74 5.25 -15.78
N ALA A 242 1.96 5.80 -14.84
CA ALA A 242 0.56 6.04 -15.07
C ALA A 242 0.40 6.59 -16.49
N ARG A 243 -0.43 5.93 -17.28
CA ARG A 243 -0.80 6.32 -18.64
C ARG A 243 -2.12 7.09 -18.57
N PRO A 244 -2.49 7.87 -19.59
CA PRO A 244 -3.82 8.46 -19.65
C PRO A 244 -4.89 7.38 -19.41
N PRO A 245 -5.86 7.60 -18.49
CA PRO A 245 -6.78 6.55 -18.07
C PRO A 245 -7.69 6.19 -19.24
N LEU A 246 -7.84 4.90 -19.51
CA LEU A 246 -8.66 4.43 -20.63
C LEU A 246 -10.16 4.64 -20.42
N PHE A 247 -10.60 4.73 -19.16
CA PHE A 247 -12.02 4.77 -18.79
C PHE A 247 -12.40 6.01 -17.95
N GLY A 248 -13.70 6.33 -18.00
CA GLY A 248 -14.29 7.48 -17.32
C GLY A 248 -14.00 8.81 -18.00
N GLU A 249 -14.75 9.85 -17.65
CA GLU A 249 -14.61 11.19 -18.22
C GLU A 249 -13.34 11.92 -17.76
N ARG A 250 -12.40 12.17 -18.67
CA ARG A 250 -11.16 12.87 -18.33
C ARG A 250 -11.43 14.36 -18.15
N ARG A 251 -11.12 14.88 -16.97
CA ARG A 251 -11.21 16.32 -16.65
C ARG A 251 -9.87 16.79 -16.09
N PRO A 252 -9.49 18.07 -16.28
CA PRO A 252 -8.35 18.65 -15.60
C PRO A 252 -8.41 18.39 -14.09
N MET A 253 -7.25 18.23 -13.46
CA MET A 253 -7.17 17.97 -12.01
C MET A 253 -7.74 19.14 -11.20
N SER A 254 -7.67 20.37 -11.72
CA SER A 254 -8.34 21.54 -11.12
C SER A 254 -9.85 21.32 -10.97
N ASP A 255 -10.47 20.66 -11.94
CA ASP A 255 -11.92 20.44 -11.99
C ASP A 255 -12.31 19.24 -11.13
N GLU A 256 -11.48 18.19 -11.13
CA GLU A 256 -11.64 17.01 -10.26
C GLU A 256 -11.50 17.36 -8.77
N LEU A 257 -10.59 18.28 -8.45
CA LEU A 257 -10.45 18.82 -7.09
C LEU A 257 -11.55 19.84 -6.77
N GLY A 258 -11.92 20.70 -7.72
CA GLY A 258 -13.04 21.62 -7.65
C GLY A 258 -13.20 22.35 -6.31
N GLU A 259 -14.45 22.67 -5.96
CA GLU A 259 -14.78 23.18 -4.64
C GLU A 259 -14.85 22.02 -3.62
N GLY A 260 -13.95 22.03 -2.64
CA GLY A 260 -13.96 21.10 -1.50
C GLY A 260 -13.28 19.74 -1.73
N GLY A 261 -12.83 19.38 -2.93
CA GLY A 261 -12.14 18.10 -3.16
C GLY A 261 -10.79 18.01 -2.45
N ALA A 262 -10.05 19.13 -2.35
CA ALA A 262 -8.84 19.19 -1.54
C ALA A 262 -9.13 18.95 -0.03
N ALA A 263 -10.25 19.47 0.48
CA ALA A 263 -10.67 19.23 1.85
C ALA A 263 -11.07 17.76 2.05
N LEU A 264 -11.77 17.16 1.09
CA LEU A 264 -12.09 15.73 1.11
C LEU A 264 -10.83 14.86 1.13
N LEU A 265 -9.83 15.15 0.30
CA LEU A 265 -8.54 14.44 0.35
C LEU A 265 -7.91 14.51 1.74
N ALA A 266 -7.85 15.71 2.32
CA ALA A 266 -7.32 15.91 3.66
C ALA A 266 -8.11 15.12 4.72
N THR A 267 -9.45 15.15 4.69
CA THR A 267 -10.30 14.39 5.61
C THR A 267 -10.07 12.88 5.49
N ARG A 268 -9.97 12.36 4.27
CA ARG A 268 -9.74 10.92 4.00
C ARG A 268 -8.34 10.45 4.34
N SER A 269 -7.41 11.36 4.62
CA SER A 269 -6.02 11.00 4.91
C SER A 269 -5.47 11.64 6.18
N ARG A 270 -6.34 12.16 7.05
CA ARG A 270 -5.96 12.98 8.21
C ARG A 270 -5.09 12.23 9.23
N LEU A 271 -5.43 10.97 9.53
CA LEU A 271 -4.67 10.15 10.48
C LEU A 271 -3.36 9.69 9.84
N ASP A 272 -3.44 9.24 8.59
CA ASP A 272 -2.28 8.83 7.81
C ASP A 272 -1.26 9.97 7.65
N ALA A 273 -1.71 11.23 7.59
CA ALA A 273 -0.82 12.40 7.51
C ALA A 273 -0.02 12.56 8.81
N VAL A 274 -0.63 12.33 9.98
CA VAL A 274 0.09 12.32 11.26
C VAL A 274 1.11 11.20 11.31
N LEU A 275 0.74 9.99 10.87
CA LEU A 275 1.65 8.84 10.82
C LEU A 275 2.83 9.08 9.86
N TRP A 276 2.57 9.63 8.67
CA TRP A 276 3.61 9.97 7.71
C TRP A 276 4.56 11.03 8.27
N ARG A 277 4.04 12.11 8.87
CA ARG A 277 4.86 13.16 9.51
C ARG A 277 5.68 12.60 10.65
N HIS A 278 5.12 11.67 11.43
CA HIS A 278 5.85 10.97 12.48
C HIS A 278 7.08 10.26 11.92
N VAL A 279 6.92 9.42 10.88
CA VAL A 279 8.07 8.74 10.22
C VAL A 279 9.05 9.78 9.66
N ALA A 280 8.56 10.76 8.91
CA ALA A 280 9.38 11.81 8.32
C ALA A 280 10.22 12.56 9.37
N SER A 281 9.66 12.80 10.57
CA SER A 281 10.34 13.48 11.68
C SER A 281 11.53 12.71 12.26
N THR A 282 11.59 11.40 12.04
CA THR A 282 12.70 10.54 12.52
C THR A 282 13.85 10.42 11.51
N LEU A 283 13.67 10.95 10.29
CA LEU A 283 14.68 10.88 9.23
C LEU A 283 15.73 12.00 9.37
N PRO A 284 16.98 11.80 8.89
CA PRO A 284 18.03 12.81 8.96
C PRO A 284 17.65 14.16 8.32
N ASP A 285 16.93 14.14 7.20
CA ASP A 285 16.47 15.33 6.47
C ASP A 285 15.02 15.72 6.82
N ARG A 286 14.57 15.49 8.05
CA ARG A 286 13.17 15.72 8.49
C ARG A 286 12.60 17.07 8.06
N ASP A 287 13.35 18.15 8.19
CA ASP A 287 12.87 19.50 7.92
C ASP A 287 12.54 19.66 6.42
N ARG A 288 13.34 19.05 5.54
CA ARG A 288 13.07 18.99 4.10
C ARG A 288 11.76 18.26 3.82
N PHE A 289 11.55 17.10 4.41
CA PHE A 289 10.34 16.31 4.16
C PHE A 289 9.08 17.03 4.64
N LEU A 290 9.10 17.56 5.87
CA LEU A 290 7.98 18.29 6.45
C LEU A 290 7.67 19.58 5.67
N ALA A 291 8.69 20.35 5.29
CA ALA A 291 8.50 21.55 4.46
C ALA A 291 8.00 21.22 3.03
N SER A 292 8.30 20.01 2.53
CA SER A 292 7.92 19.57 1.18
C SER A 292 6.57 18.87 1.11
N GLU A 293 5.85 18.68 2.23
CA GLU A 293 4.59 17.93 2.27
C GLU A 293 3.62 18.41 1.18
N ARG A 294 3.36 19.72 1.14
CA ARG A 294 2.48 20.31 0.13
C ARG A 294 3.01 20.13 -1.29
N ALA A 295 4.32 20.24 -1.47
CA ALA A 295 4.96 20.08 -2.77
C ALA A 295 4.85 18.65 -3.32
N TYR A 296 4.75 17.62 -2.47
CA TYR A 296 4.48 16.25 -2.93
C TYR A 296 3.09 16.14 -3.58
N LEU A 297 2.07 16.70 -2.93
CA LEU A 297 0.71 16.77 -3.46
C LEU A 297 0.67 17.59 -4.76
N ASP A 298 1.27 18.77 -4.79
CA ASP A 298 1.26 19.62 -5.99
C ASP A 298 1.93 18.91 -7.18
N ARG A 299 3.02 18.17 -6.95
CA ARG A 299 3.65 17.31 -7.98
C ARG A 299 2.75 16.17 -8.43
N ALA A 300 2.03 15.54 -7.52
CA ALA A 300 1.06 14.49 -7.86
C ALA A 300 -0.08 15.05 -8.72
N CYS A 301 -0.68 16.17 -8.31
CA CYS A 301 -1.71 16.87 -9.07
C CYS A 301 -1.21 17.25 -10.47
N ALA A 302 -0.04 17.90 -10.58
CA ALA A 302 0.53 18.29 -11.87
C ALA A 302 0.84 17.08 -12.76
N ARG A 303 1.27 15.95 -12.19
CA ARG A 303 1.49 14.72 -12.94
C ARG A 303 0.18 14.16 -13.50
N TYR A 304 -0.86 14.05 -12.66
CA TYR A 304 -2.12 13.45 -13.08
C TYR A 304 -2.93 14.38 -13.99
N ASP A 305 -2.82 15.69 -13.81
CA ASP A 305 -3.39 16.69 -14.72
C ASP A 305 -2.89 16.49 -16.16
N ARG A 306 -1.56 16.37 -16.35
CA ARG A 306 -0.97 16.07 -17.67
C ARG A 306 -1.48 14.77 -18.29
N LEU A 307 -1.80 13.77 -17.47
CA LEU A 307 -2.31 12.49 -17.97
C LEU A 307 -3.80 12.54 -18.31
N LEU A 308 -4.58 13.38 -17.63
CA LEU A 308 -6.00 13.57 -17.91
C LEU A 308 -6.21 14.47 -19.14
N THR A 309 -5.33 15.43 -19.36
CA THR A 309 -5.39 16.38 -20.49
C THR A 309 -4.61 15.93 -21.71
N ALA A 310 -3.88 14.81 -21.64
CA ALA A 310 -3.22 14.22 -22.80
C ALA A 310 -4.25 13.77 -23.86
N ALA A 311 -4.02 14.23 -25.10
CA ALA A 311 -4.80 13.89 -26.29
C ALA A 311 -4.64 12.42 -26.71
#